data_AF-A0A0M8PTM1-F1
#
_entry.id   AF-A0A0M8PTM1-F1
#
_cell.length_a   1.000
_cell.length_b   1.000
_cell.length_c   1.000
_cell.angle_alpha   90.00
_cell.angle_beta   90.00
_cell.angle_gamma   90.00
#
_symmetry.space_group_name_H-M   'P 1'
#
loop_
_entity.id
_entity.type
_entity.pdbx_description
1 polymer ?
#
loop_
_entity_poly.entity_id
_entity_poly.type
_entity_poly.pdbx_seq_one_letter_code
_entity_poly.pdbx_strand_id
1 'polypeptide(L)' 'MNKESTLMMMEAERDQAELRVLAQINSLRNTLNNLENVIKNGEAISESQGLQGNGDYLDIYLTKLITYNKVIEQVKNIK' A
#
# COMPACT_ATOMS: atom_id res chain seq x y z
N MET A 1 -4.75 -15.51 24.18
CA MET A 1 -4.99 -15.67 22.72
C MET A 1 -4.18 -16.88 22.27
N ASN A 2 -4.80 -17.86 21.60
CA ASN A 2 -4.11 -19.08 21.17
C ASN A 2 -3.47 -18.89 19.78
N LYS A 3 -2.56 -19.81 19.38
CA LYS A 3 -1.83 -19.75 18.10
C LYS A 3 -2.76 -19.51 16.91
N GLU A 4 -3.91 -20.18 16.88
CA GLU A 4 -4.88 -20.13 15.79
C GLU A 4 -5.56 -18.75 15.68
N SER A 5 -6.01 -18.19 16.82
CA SER A 5 -6.60 -16.84 16.86
C SER A 5 -5.59 -15.74 16.48
N THR A 6 -4.33 -15.86 16.88
CA THR A 6 -3.27 -14.93 16.47
C THR A 6 -3.03 -15.02 14.95
N LEU A 7 -2.94 -16.23 14.41
CA LEU A 7 -2.71 -16.42 12.98
C LEU A 7 -3.83 -15.81 12.13
N MET A 8 -5.09 -16.08 12.50
CA MET A 8 -6.25 -15.54 11.80
C MET A 8 -6.27 -14.01 11.79
N MET A 9 -5.94 -13.37 12.92
CA MET A 9 -5.85 -11.92 13.01
C MET A 9 -4.74 -11.36 12.09
N MET A 10 -3.55 -12.00 12.08
CA MET A 10 -2.44 -11.51 11.25
C MET A 10 -2.69 -11.71 9.75
N GLU A 11 -3.34 -12.80 9.36
CA GLU A 11 -3.75 -13.00 7.97
C GLU A 11 -4.76 -11.94 7.52
N ALA A 12 -5.74 -11.58 8.36
CA ALA A 12 -6.68 -10.50 8.06
C ALA A 12 -5.98 -9.13 7.93
N GLU A 13 -5.03 -8.81 8.81
CA GLU A 13 -4.25 -7.57 8.74
C GLU A 13 -3.36 -7.52 7.48
N ARG A 14 -2.76 -8.66 7.07
CA ARG A 14 -1.99 -8.78 5.83
C ARG A 14 -2.87 -8.49 4.61
N ASP A 15 -4.05 -9.12 4.54
CA ASP A 15 -4.95 -8.96 3.40
C ASP A 15 -5.46 -7.52 3.28
N GLN A 16 -5.74 -6.87 4.42
CA GLN A 16 -6.08 -5.44 4.43
C GLN A 16 -4.91 -4.57 3.95
N ALA A 17 -3.68 -4.86 4.38
CA ALA A 17 -2.50 -4.13 3.95
C ALA A 17 -2.27 -4.27 2.43
N GLU A 18 -2.47 -5.46 1.87
CA GLU A 18 -2.38 -5.71 0.43
C GLU A 18 -3.39 -4.87 -0.37
N LEU A 19 -4.66 -4.85 0.06
CA LEU A 19 -5.69 -4.00 -0.55
C LEU A 19 -5.30 -2.52 -0.52
N ARG A 20 -4.70 -2.05 0.59
CA ARG A 20 -4.24 -0.67 0.71
C ARG A 20 -3.07 -0.38 -0.23
N VAL A 21 -2.09 -1.28 -0.34
CA VAL A 21 -0.97 -1.15 -1.29
C VAL A 21 -1.49 -1.03 -2.72
N LEU A 22 -2.40 -1.93 -3.14
CA LEU A 22 -2.99 -1.91 -4.48
C LEU A 22 -3.76 -0.61 -4.75
N ALA A 23 -4.54 -0.14 -3.78
CA ALA A 23 -5.27 1.13 -3.90
C ALA A 23 -4.31 2.32 -4.07
N GLN A 24 -3.20 2.37 -3.33
CA GLN A 24 -2.21 3.44 -3.45
C GLN A 24 -1.49 3.39 -4.81
N ILE A 25 -1.11 2.20 -5.29
CA ILE A 25 -0.53 2.03 -6.63
C ILE A 25 -1.48 2.57 -7.71
N ASN A 26 -2.77 2.25 -7.62
CA ASN A 26 -3.76 2.73 -8.58
C ASN A 26 -3.96 4.25 -8.49
N SER A 27 -3.96 4.82 -7.29
CA SER A 27 -4.01 6.27 -7.09
C SER A 27 -2.81 6.97 -7.75
N LEU A 28 -1.59 6.47 -7.53
CA LEU A 28 -0.37 6.99 -8.14
C LEU A 28 -0.41 6.91 -9.67
N ARG A 29 -0.87 5.79 -10.23
CA ARG A 29 -1.06 5.64 -11.68
C ARG A 29 -2.02 6.69 -12.23
N ASN A 30 -3.15 6.93 -11.55
CA ASN A 30 -4.12 7.94 -11.96
C ASN A 30 -3.52 9.36 -11.89
N THR A 31 -2.77 9.69 -10.83
CA THR A 31 -2.05 10.97 -10.74
C THR A 31 -1.07 11.14 -11.90
N LEU A 32 -0.27 10.12 -12.21
CA LEU A 32 0.67 10.14 -13.33
C LEU A 32 -0.04 10.33 -14.68
N ASN A 33 -1.14 9.60 -14.92
CA ASN A 33 -1.93 9.74 -16.15
C ASN A 33 -2.52 11.15 -16.29
N ASN A 34 -3.02 11.72 -15.19
CA ASN A 34 -3.56 13.08 -15.18
C ASN A 34 -2.46 14.11 -15.48
N LEU A 35 -1.27 13.97 -14.89
CA LEU A 35 -0.11 14.82 -15.18
C LEU A 35 0.29 14.72 -16.65
N GLU A 36 0.33 13.51 -17.21
CA GLU A 36 0.63 13.29 -18.62
C GLU A 36 -0.38 14.01 -19.53
N ASN A 37 -1.68 13.96 -19.21
CA ASN A 37 -2.73 14.65 -19.96
C ASN A 37 -2.57 16.18 -19.89
N VAL A 38 -2.33 16.73 -18.71
CA VAL A 38 -2.08 18.18 -18.50
C VAL A 38 -0.90 18.64 -19.34
N ILE A 39 0.21 17.88 -19.32
CA ILE A 39 1.41 18.17 -20.14
C ILE A 39 1.09 18.11 -21.63
N LYS A 40 0.40 17.06 -22.09
CA LYS A 40 0.04 16.88 -23.52
C LYS A 40 -0.86 17.99 -24.05
N ASN A 41 -1.73 18.53 -23.20
CA ASN A 41 -2.63 19.62 -23.55
C ASN A 41 -1.99 21.02 -23.44
N GLY A 42 -0.73 21.11 -22.98
CA GLY A 42 -0.06 22.38 -22.74
C GLY A 42 -0.62 23.18 -21.56
N GLU A 43 -1.31 22.50 -20.64
CA GLU A 43 -1.88 23.09 -19.44
C GLU A 43 -0.81 23.29 -18.36
N ALA A 44 -1.00 24.28 -17.48
CA ALA A 44 -0.08 24.53 -16.37
C ALA A 44 -0.24 23.46 -15.27
N ILE A 45 0.87 22.91 -14.77
CA ILE A 45 0.88 21.95 -13.67
C ILE A 45 0.79 22.70 -12.33
N SER A 46 -0.17 22.31 -11.48
CA SER A 46 -0.28 22.79 -10.10
C SER A 46 0.37 21.83 -9.10
N GLU A 47 0.89 22.34 -7.98
CA GLU A 47 1.52 21.52 -6.93
C GLU A 47 0.59 20.43 -6.37
N SER A 48 -0.72 20.69 -6.33
CA SER A 48 -1.74 19.73 -5.87
C SER A 48 -1.93 18.54 -6.81
N GLN A 49 -1.42 18.62 -8.04
CA GLN A 49 -1.38 17.51 -9.00
C GLN A 49 -0.10 16.67 -8.87
N GLY A 50 0.84 17.07 -7.99
CA GLY A 50 2.09 16.37 -7.75
C GLY A 50 1.97 15.09 -6.92
N LEU A 51 3.01 14.25 -6.97
CA LEU A 51 3.05 12.92 -6.33
C LEU A 51 3.26 12.96 -4.81
N GLN A 52 3.69 14.10 -4.27
CA GLN A 52 4.12 14.24 -2.87
C GLN A 52 3.03 13.90 -1.84
N GLY A 53 1.74 14.06 -2.17
CA GLY A 53 0.64 13.70 -1.27
C GLY A 53 0.24 12.21 -1.27
N ASN A 54 0.58 11.46 -2.33
CA ASN A 54 0.14 10.07 -2.53
C ASN A 54 1.26 9.03 -2.27
N GLY A 55 2.53 9.41 -2.39
CA GLY A 55 3.67 8.50 -2.22
C GLY A 55 3.87 7.97 -0.79
N ASP A 56 3.66 8.83 0.21
CA ASP A 56 3.96 8.53 1.62
C ASP A 56 3.14 7.36 2.18
N TYR A 57 1.92 7.15 1.68
CA TYR A 57 1.07 6.07 2.15
C TYR A 57 1.52 4.69 1.64
N LEU A 58 2.15 4.61 0.46
CA LEU A 58 2.56 3.33 -0.12
C LEU A 58 3.67 2.66 0.71
N ASP A 59 4.69 3.43 1.11
CA ASP A 59 5.84 2.92 1.86
C ASP A 59 5.44 2.37 3.23
N ILE A 60 4.50 3.05 3.91
CA ILE A 60 3.94 2.61 5.19
C ILE A 60 3.24 1.25 5.05
N TYR A 61 2.35 1.10 4.08
CA TYR A 61 1.60 -0.16 3.92
C TYR A 61 2.48 -1.30 3.39
N LEU A 62 3.50 -1.00 2.58
CA LEU A 62 4.48 -1.98 2.14
C LEU A 62 5.31 -2.52 3.32
N THR A 63 5.77 -1.63 4.20
CA THR A 63 6.49 -2.02 5.42
C THR A 63 5.62 -2.88 6.35
N LYS A 64 4.33 -2.56 6.48
CA LYS A 64 3.36 -3.38 7.22
C LYS A 64 3.23 -4.77 6.60
N LEU A 65 3.07 -4.86 5.28
CA LEU A 65 2.93 -6.14 4.56
C LEU A 65 4.16 -7.05 4.79
N ILE A 66 5.36 -6.50 4.66
CA ILE A 66 6.62 -7.23 4.92
C ILE A 66 6.66 -7.75 6.36
N THR A 67 6.25 -6.91 7.32
CA THR A 67 6.24 -7.27 8.74
C THR A 67 5.27 -8.40 9.03
N TYR A 68 4.04 -8.31 8.54
CA TYR A 68 3.03 -9.36 8.76
C TYR A 68 3.45 -10.68 8.11
N ASN A 69 4.01 -10.66 6.90
CA ASN A 69 4.53 -11.88 6.26
C ASN A 69 5.57 -12.59 7.15
N LYS A 70 6.55 -11.84 7.68
CA LYS A 70 7.58 -12.40 8.56
C LYS A 70 6.99 -12.99 9.84
N VAL A 71 6.05 -12.31 10.48
CA VAL A 71 5.48 -12.82 11.74
C VAL A 71 4.56 -14.00 11.50
N ILE A 72 3.76 -14.00 10.42
CA ILE A 72 2.93 -15.14 10.03
C ILE A 72 3.80 -16.39 9.82
N GLU A 73 4.92 -16.26 9.10
CA GLU A 73 5.87 -17.36 8.91
C GLU A 73 6.42 -17.88 10.24
N GLN A 74 6.84 -16.97 11.13
CA GLN A 74 7.32 -17.33 12.46
C GLN A 74 6.27 -18.09 13.27
N VAL A 75 5.04 -17.57 13.34
CA VAL A 75 3.93 -18.18 14.10
C VAL A 75 3.59 -19.56 13.53
N LYS A 76 3.54 -19.72 12.21
CA LYS A 76 3.29 -21.03 11.58
C LYS A 76 4.34 -22.07 12.00
N ASN A 77 5.60 -21.64 12.11
CA ASN A 77 6.75 -22.50 12.41
C ASN A 77 7.00 -22.77 13.91
N ILE A 78 6.25 -22.16 14.83
CA ILE A 78 6.32 -22.49 16.26
C ILE A 78 5.74 -23.90 16.47
N LYS A 79 6.56 -24.81 17.02
CA LYS A 79 6.19 -26.21 17.36
C LYS A 79 5.18 -26.26 18.50
#